data_AF-A0A2V6Z7G3-F1
#
_entry.id   AF-A0A2V6Z7G3-F1
#
_cell.length_a   1.000
_cell.length_b   1.000
_cell.length_c   1.000
_cell.angle_alpha   90.00
_cell.angle_beta   90.00
_cell.angle_gamma   90.00
#
_symmetry.space_group_name_H-M   'P 1'
#
loop_
_entity.id
_entity.type
_entity.pdbx_description
1 polymer ?
#
loop_
_entity_poly.entity_id
_entity_poly.type
_entity_poly.pdbx_seq_one_letter_code
_entity_poly.pdbx_strand_id
1 'polypeptide(L)'
;MVPEDLTRLRFVTDPQLSPDGRRIAFVVTSLSEERDEYLSNIWVVDVAGGEPRRFTAGPRRDIEPRWSPDGTRLAFLSERAPKDKLQLYVMPADGGEPTKLTALENGVGSVAWSPDGTRLALVSAVGGEREPESEEEKRKSRPARVSPR
;
A
#
# COMPACT_ATOMS: atom_id res chain seq x y z
N MET A 1 -4.55 -16.82 25.08
CA MET A 1 -4.30 -16.62 23.64
C MET A 1 -3.62 -17.89 23.14
N VAL A 2 -4.30 -18.62 22.28
CA VAL A 2 -3.75 -19.79 21.56
C VAL A 2 -3.29 -19.35 20.16
N PRO A 3 -2.39 -20.07 19.47
CA PRO A 3 -1.89 -19.66 18.15
C PRO A 3 -2.98 -19.34 17.12
N GLU A 4 -4.11 -20.03 17.19
CA GLU A 4 -5.28 -19.86 16.31
C GLU A 4 -6.01 -18.52 16.55
N ASP A 5 -5.79 -17.87 17.70
CA ASP A 5 -6.36 -16.54 17.96
C ASP A 5 -5.69 -15.46 17.08
N LEU A 6 -4.45 -15.68 16.62
CA LEU A 6 -3.71 -14.72 15.79
C LEU A 6 -4.38 -14.50 14.43
N THR A 7 -5.01 -15.53 13.86
CA THR A 7 -5.66 -15.46 12.54
C THR A 7 -7.00 -14.73 12.61
N ARG A 8 -7.53 -14.54 13.82
CA ARG A 8 -8.74 -13.75 14.09
C ARG A 8 -8.43 -12.28 14.35
N LEU A 9 -7.17 -11.91 14.58
CA LEU A 9 -6.79 -10.52 14.75
C LEU A 9 -7.02 -9.75 13.45
N ARG A 10 -7.59 -8.56 13.61
CA ARG A 10 -7.81 -7.60 12.53
C ARG A 10 -7.14 -6.30 12.96
N PHE A 11 -6.19 -5.84 12.15
CA PHE A 11 -5.56 -4.54 12.36
C PHE A 11 -6.26 -3.53 11.47
N VAL A 12 -6.69 -2.41 12.05
CA VAL A 12 -7.37 -1.34 11.33
C VAL A 12 -6.45 -0.13 11.30
N THR A 13 -6.13 0.36 10.10
CA THR A 13 -5.16 1.46 9.89
C THR A 13 -5.60 2.43 8.79
N ASP A 14 -4.93 3.58 8.72
CA ASP A 14 -5.10 4.62 7.70
C ASP A 14 -6.57 4.99 7.37
N PRO A 15 -7.35 5.49 8.36
CA PRO A 15 -8.71 5.96 8.12
C PRO A 15 -8.72 7.30 7.36
N GLN A 16 -9.61 7.41 6.38
CA GLN A 16 -9.70 8.53 5.42
C GLN A 16 -11.16 8.91 5.19
N LEU A 17 -11.52 10.12 5.63
CA LEU A 17 -12.86 10.69 5.45
C LEU A 17 -13.07 11.10 3.99
N SER A 18 -14.24 10.80 3.43
CA SER A 18 -14.63 11.26 2.09
C SER A 18 -14.85 12.78 2.09
N PRO A 19 -14.68 13.46 0.94
CA PRO A 19 -14.79 14.94 0.88
C PRO A 19 -16.14 15.48 1.33
N ASP A 20 -17.23 14.72 1.12
CA ASP A 20 -18.57 15.07 1.57
C ASP A 20 -18.84 14.74 3.05
N GLY A 21 -17.86 14.16 3.75
CA GLY A 21 -17.94 13.82 5.16
C GLY A 21 -18.86 12.63 5.48
N ARG A 22 -19.28 11.84 4.49
CA ARG A 22 -20.27 10.76 4.68
C ARG A 22 -19.68 9.38 4.85
N ARG A 23 -18.46 9.14 4.37
CA ARG A 23 -17.85 7.80 4.35
C ARG A 23 -16.43 7.84 4.88
N ILE A 24 -16.01 6.76 5.53
CA ILE A 24 -14.62 6.55 5.96
C ILE A 24 -14.10 5.34 5.20
N ALA A 25 -13.05 5.53 4.40
CA ALA A 25 -12.25 4.43 3.87
C ALA A 25 -11.12 4.10 4.86
N PHE A 26 -10.82 2.84 5.07
CA PHE A 26 -9.75 2.42 5.98
C PHE A 26 -9.19 1.06 5.56
N VAL A 27 -7.99 0.74 6.02
CA VAL A 27 -7.33 -0.54 5.74
C VAL A 27 -7.64 -1.54 6.84
N VAL A 28 -8.02 -2.75 6.45
CA VAL A 28 -8.13 -3.90 7.35
C VAL A 28 -7.10 -4.94 6.95
N THR A 29 -6.22 -5.29 7.88
CA THR A 29 -5.19 -6.32 7.72
C THR A 29 -5.51 -7.55 8.57
N SER A 30 -5.40 -8.73 7.97
CA SER A 30 -5.62 -10.03 8.62
C SER A 30 -4.57 -11.05 8.17
N LEU A 31 -4.20 -11.98 9.04
CA LEU A 31 -3.39 -13.13 8.66
C LEU A 31 -4.26 -14.14 7.90
N SER A 32 -3.81 -14.56 6.71
CA SER A 32 -4.42 -15.63 5.94
C SER A 32 -3.73 -16.95 6.24
N GLU A 33 -4.47 -17.91 6.80
CA GLU A 33 -3.96 -19.26 7.08
C GLU A 33 -3.56 -20.00 5.79
N GLU A 34 -4.38 -19.86 4.74
CA GLU A 34 -4.14 -20.56 3.46
C GLU A 34 -2.85 -20.10 2.76
N ARG A 35 -2.47 -18.83 2.96
CA ARG A 35 -1.34 -18.22 2.27
C ARG A 35 -0.13 -17.98 3.17
N ASP A 36 -0.29 -18.21 4.48
CA ASP A 36 0.68 -17.87 5.52
C ASP A 36 1.21 -16.42 5.39
N GLU A 37 0.30 -15.49 5.08
CA GLU A 37 0.63 -14.11 4.73
C GLU A 37 -0.40 -13.10 5.25
N TYR A 38 0.03 -11.87 5.49
CA TYR A 38 -0.88 -10.77 5.81
C TYR A 38 -1.57 -10.25 4.55
N LEU A 39 -2.90 -10.31 4.56
CA LEU A 39 -3.75 -9.70 3.55
C LEU A 39 -4.26 -8.37 4.06
N SER A 40 -4.17 -7.33 3.24
CA SER A 40 -4.73 -6.01 3.54
C SER A 40 -5.70 -5.63 2.45
N ASN A 41 -6.90 -5.20 2.83
CA ASN A 41 -7.87 -4.66 1.90
C ASN A 41 -8.47 -3.37 2.44
N ILE A 42 -9.01 -2.58 1.53
CA ILE A 42 -9.69 -1.34 1.88
C ILE A 42 -11.16 -1.67 2.14
N TRP A 43 -11.67 -1.12 3.23
CA TRP A 43 -13.06 -1.19 3.65
C TRP A 43 -13.62 0.22 3.73
N VAL A 44 -14.94 0.35 3.57
CA VAL A 44 -15.65 1.61 3.66
C VAL A 44 -16.84 1.45 4.61
N VAL A 45 -17.04 2.42 5.48
CA VAL A 45 -18.22 2.51 6.37
C VAL A 45 -18.82 3.92 6.26
N ASP A 46 -20.12 4.02 6.54
CA ASP A 46 -20.78 5.32 6.71
C ASP A 46 -20.34 5.97 8.03
N VAL A 47 -20.21 7.30 8.03
CA VAL A 47 -19.84 8.08 9.23
C VAL A 47 -20.92 8.02 10.30
N ALA A 48 -22.19 7.88 9.92
CA ALA A 48 -23.29 7.65 10.85
C ALA A 48 -23.23 6.24 11.50
N GLY A 49 -22.33 5.38 11.05
CA GLY A 49 -22.14 4.01 11.52
C GLY A 49 -22.83 2.99 10.62
N GLY A 50 -22.83 1.73 11.07
CA GLY A 50 -23.32 0.59 10.31
C GLY A 50 -22.21 -0.43 10.02
N GLU A 51 -22.54 -1.46 9.26
CA GLU A 51 -21.59 -2.51 8.91
C GLU A 51 -20.60 -2.00 7.85
N PRO A 52 -19.28 -2.09 8.10
CA PRO A 52 -18.29 -1.82 7.07
C PRO A 52 -18.41 -2.80 5.91
N ARG A 53 -18.32 -2.29 4.69
CA ARG A 53 -18.25 -3.12 3.49
C ARG A 53 -16.81 -3.21 2.99
N ARG A 54 -16.41 -4.39 2.53
CA ARG A 54 -15.13 -4.57 1.83
C ARG A 54 -15.21 -3.84 0.48
N PHE A 55 -14.30 -2.89 0.26
CA PHE A 55 -14.25 -2.07 -0.95
C PHE A 55 -13.32 -2.67 -2.01
N THR A 56 -12.20 -3.27 -1.58
CA THR A 56 -11.29 -3.99 -2.48
C THR A 56 -11.14 -5.46 -2.12
N ALA A 57 -10.92 -6.29 -3.15
CA ALA A 57 -10.68 -7.72 -3.01
C ALA A 57 -9.33 -8.14 -3.60
N GLY A 58 -8.32 -7.26 -3.53
CA GLY A 58 -6.99 -7.58 -4.00
C GLY A 58 -6.38 -8.79 -3.28
N PRO A 59 -5.56 -9.59 -3.98
CA PRO A 59 -5.09 -10.87 -3.50
C PRO A 59 -4.03 -10.77 -2.40
N ARG A 60 -3.43 -9.59 -2.18
CA ARG A 60 -2.40 -9.36 -1.16
C ARG A 60 -2.67 -8.08 -0.40
N ARG A 61 -2.05 -6.98 -0.82
CA ARG A 61 -2.08 -5.71 -0.10
C ARG A 61 -2.72 -4.65 -0.97
N ASP A 62 -3.89 -4.18 -0.56
CA ASP A 62 -4.47 -2.90 -0.97
C ASP A 62 -4.42 -1.95 0.21
N ILE A 63 -3.69 -0.84 0.06
CA ILE A 63 -3.40 0.11 1.14
C ILE A 63 -3.42 1.55 0.64
N GLU A 64 -3.25 2.50 1.55
CA GLU A 64 -3.16 3.93 1.26
C GLU A 64 -4.35 4.49 0.47
N PRO A 65 -5.59 4.31 0.95
CA PRO A 65 -6.77 4.84 0.28
C PRO A 65 -6.73 6.38 0.25
N ARG A 66 -7.00 7.00 -0.90
CA ARG A 66 -7.11 8.47 -1.03
C ARG A 66 -8.31 8.82 -1.91
N TRP A 67 -9.31 9.45 -1.31
CA TRP A 67 -10.47 9.95 -2.04
C TRP A 67 -10.05 11.06 -3.02
N SER A 68 -10.61 11.03 -4.23
CA SER A 68 -10.54 12.18 -5.11
C SER A 68 -11.29 13.36 -4.48
N PRO A 69 -10.92 14.63 -4.76
CA PRO A 69 -11.55 15.80 -4.14
C PRO A 69 -13.06 15.93 -4.41
N ASP A 70 -13.52 15.41 -5.54
CA ASP A 70 -14.94 15.34 -5.92
C ASP A 70 -15.68 14.14 -5.29
N GLY A 71 -14.96 13.25 -4.58
CA GLY A 71 -15.51 12.07 -3.92
C GLY A 71 -15.96 10.96 -4.86
N THR A 72 -15.71 11.06 -6.17
CA THR A 72 -16.18 10.12 -7.18
C THR A 72 -15.27 8.91 -7.37
N ARG A 73 -14.02 8.99 -6.89
CA ARG A 73 -13.00 7.95 -7.06
C ARG A 73 -12.19 7.75 -5.77
N LEU A 74 -11.60 6.56 -5.64
CA LEU A 74 -10.62 6.23 -4.61
C LEU A 74 -9.34 5.74 -5.29
N ALA A 75 -8.24 6.46 -5.07
CA ALA A 75 -6.90 6.00 -5.41
C ALA A 75 -6.38 5.12 -4.28
N PHE A 76 -5.58 4.11 -4.61
CA PHE A 76 -4.93 3.25 -3.62
C PHE A 76 -3.72 2.54 -4.23
N LEU A 77 -2.85 2.03 -3.36
CA LEU A 77 -1.71 1.21 -3.77
C LEU A 77 -2.04 -0.27 -3.64
N SER A 78 -1.66 -1.07 -4.63
CA SER A 78 -1.95 -2.50 -4.65
C SER A 78 -0.76 -3.35 -5.10
N GLU A 79 -0.54 -4.45 -4.37
CA GLU A 79 0.36 -5.56 -4.69
C GLU A 79 -0.50 -6.75 -5.14
N ARG A 80 -0.27 -7.28 -6.34
CA ARG A 80 -1.13 -8.32 -6.94
C ARG A 80 -0.52 -9.72 -6.92
N ALA A 81 0.80 -9.83 -6.95
CA ALA A 81 1.51 -11.11 -6.89
C ALA A 81 2.68 -11.08 -5.87
N PRO A 82 3.19 -12.25 -5.45
CA PRO A 82 4.39 -12.31 -4.61
C PRO A 82 5.56 -11.58 -5.28
N LYS A 83 6.27 -10.76 -4.50
CA LYS A 83 7.41 -9.92 -4.93
C LYS A 83 7.04 -8.75 -5.85
N ASP A 84 5.76 -8.55 -6.18
CA ASP A 84 5.34 -7.33 -6.86
C ASP A 84 5.64 -6.12 -5.98
N LYS A 85 6.03 -5.02 -6.63
CA LYS A 85 6.02 -3.71 -5.98
C LYS A 85 4.61 -3.14 -6.02
N LEU A 86 4.26 -2.38 -4.98
CA LEU A 86 3.01 -1.63 -4.94
C LEU A 86 2.87 -0.73 -6.18
N GLN A 87 1.72 -0.78 -6.83
CA GLN A 87 1.40 0.11 -7.95
C GLN A 87 0.13 0.89 -7.64
N LEU A 88 -0.02 2.04 -8.28
CA LEU A 88 -1.18 2.89 -8.14
C LEU A 88 -2.37 2.34 -8.95
N TYR A 89 -3.50 2.24 -8.28
CA TYR A 89 -4.80 1.92 -8.86
C TYR A 89 -5.82 3.00 -8.49
N VAL A 90 -6.84 3.14 -9.33
CA VAL A 90 -7.99 3.99 -9.06
C VAL A 90 -9.27 3.20 -9.32
N MET A 91 -10.24 3.32 -8.41
CA MET A 91 -11.56 2.68 -8.50
C MET A 91 -12.66 3.72 -8.32
N PRO A 92 -13.81 3.59 -9.00
CA PRO A 92 -14.99 4.41 -8.71
C PRO A 92 -15.44 4.28 -7.25
N ALA A 93 -15.92 5.37 -6.66
CA ALA A 93 -16.27 5.45 -5.24
C ALA A 93 -17.47 4.59 -4.83
N ASP A 94 -18.32 4.24 -5.79
CA ASP A 94 -19.43 3.29 -5.65
C ASP A 94 -18.97 1.83 -5.77
N GLY A 95 -17.74 1.58 -6.23
CA GLY A 95 -17.12 0.27 -6.36
C GLY A 95 -16.86 -0.09 -7.83
N GLY A 96 -16.73 -1.38 -8.11
CA GLY A 96 -16.44 -1.88 -9.45
C GLY A 96 -14.96 -2.21 -9.65
N GLU A 97 -14.53 -2.25 -10.92
CA GLU A 97 -13.18 -2.71 -11.27
C GLU A 97 -12.14 -1.59 -11.10
N PRO A 98 -11.00 -1.89 -10.45
CA PRO A 98 -9.91 -0.92 -10.33
C PRO A 98 -9.08 -0.85 -11.61
N THR A 99 -8.76 0.35 -12.06
CA THR A 99 -7.83 0.59 -13.16
C THR A 99 -6.42 0.79 -12.63
N LYS A 100 -5.44 0.04 -13.14
CA LYS A 100 -4.00 0.22 -12.85
C LYS A 100 -3.48 1.45 -13.61
N LEU A 101 -2.87 2.39 -12.91
CA LEU A 101 -2.34 3.63 -13.52
C LEU A 101 -0.81 3.64 -13.65
N THR A 102 -0.09 2.77 -12.93
CA THR A 102 1.37 2.74 -12.97
C THR A 102 1.92 1.33 -13.16
N ALA A 103 3.12 1.26 -13.75
CA ALA A 103 3.94 0.06 -13.83
C ALA A 103 5.42 0.44 -13.59
N LEU A 104 5.69 1.05 -12.44
CA LEU A 104 7.03 1.52 -12.08
C LEU A 104 7.87 0.37 -11.53
N GLU A 105 9.12 0.26 -11.96
CA GLU A 105 10.07 -0.77 -11.54
C GLU A 105 10.20 -0.88 -10.01
N ASN A 106 10.34 0.26 -9.34
CA ASN A 106 10.47 0.33 -7.88
C ASN A 106 9.14 0.48 -7.13
N GLY A 107 8.03 0.50 -7.87
CA GLY A 107 6.70 0.74 -7.33
C GLY A 107 6.46 2.17 -6.86
N VAL A 108 5.32 2.34 -6.21
CA VAL A 108 4.85 3.59 -5.63
C VAL A 108 4.86 3.46 -4.12
N GLY A 109 5.42 4.45 -3.43
CA GLY A 109 5.49 4.50 -1.97
C GLY A 109 4.42 5.39 -1.34
N SER A 110 3.95 6.42 -2.05
CA SER A 110 2.80 7.23 -1.63
C SER A 110 2.09 7.93 -2.78
N VAL A 111 0.84 8.33 -2.55
CA VAL A 111 0.00 9.00 -3.54
C VAL A 111 -0.86 10.14 -2.95
N ALA A 112 -1.08 11.22 -3.71
CA ALA A 112 -2.00 12.29 -3.37
C ALA A 112 -2.69 12.87 -4.63
N TRP A 113 -3.97 13.23 -4.50
CA TRP A 113 -4.71 13.93 -5.56
C TRP A 113 -4.33 15.41 -5.61
N SER A 114 -4.31 16.00 -6.81
CA SER A 114 -4.34 17.45 -6.94
C SER A 114 -5.68 18.01 -6.43
N PRO A 115 -5.73 19.26 -5.94
CA PRO A 115 -6.97 19.84 -5.39
C PRO A 115 -8.16 19.87 -6.38
N ASP A 116 -7.87 19.97 -7.68
CA ASP A 116 -8.88 19.94 -8.75
C ASP A 116 -9.29 18.52 -9.17
N GLY A 117 -8.66 17.48 -8.61
CA GLY A 117 -8.92 16.07 -8.91
C GLY A 117 -8.49 15.59 -10.30
N THR A 118 -7.76 16.43 -11.05
CA THR A 118 -7.35 16.10 -12.43
C THR A 118 -6.02 15.36 -12.52
N ARG A 119 -5.21 15.39 -11.46
CA ARG A 119 -3.86 14.81 -11.41
C ARG A 119 -3.62 14.05 -10.10
N LEU A 120 -2.61 13.20 -10.14
CA LEU A 120 -2.08 12.48 -8.99
C LEU A 120 -0.58 12.75 -8.88
N ALA A 121 -0.13 13.13 -7.68
CA ALA A 121 1.27 13.14 -7.29
C ALA A 121 1.62 11.79 -6.66
N LEU A 122 2.81 11.27 -6.95
CA LEU A 122 3.29 10.01 -6.39
C LEU A 122 4.77 10.09 -6.02
N VAL A 123 5.18 9.27 -5.08
CA VAL A 123 6.59 9.07 -4.71
C VAL A 123 7.04 7.67 -5.14
N SER A 124 8.14 7.59 -5.87
CA SER A 124 8.80 6.34 -6.25
C SER A 124 10.28 6.46 -5.99
N ALA A 125 10.91 5.38 -5.53
CA ALA A 125 12.37 5.33 -5.49
C ALA A 125 12.93 5.35 -6.92
N VAL A 126 14.04 6.08 -7.10
CA VAL A 126 14.79 6.13 -8.37
C VAL A 126 16.16 5.52 -8.10
N GLY A 127 16.54 4.51 -8.89
CA GLY A 127 17.76 3.73 -8.72
C GLY A 127 17.49 2.22 -8.75
N GLY A 128 18.39 1.44 -9.33
CA GLY A 128 18.30 -0.02 -9.32
C GLY A 128 18.74 -0.60 -7.97
N GLU A 129 18.44 -1.88 -7.75
CA GLU A 129 19.15 -2.64 -6.72
C GLU A 129 20.65 -2.48 -6.98
N ARG A 130 21.36 -1.88 -6.01
CA ARG A 130 22.82 -1.81 -6.10
C ARG A 130 23.29 -3.26 -6.10
N GLU A 131 23.87 -3.71 -7.22
CA GLU A 131 24.46 -5.04 -7.26
C GLU A 131 25.37 -5.20 -6.03
N PRO A 132 25.30 -6.34 -5.33
CA PRO A 132 26.13 -6.54 -4.16
C PRO A 132 27.59 -6.31 -4.57
N GLU A 133 28.25 -5.34 -3.91
CA GLU A 133 29.65 -5.01 -4.20
C GLU A 133 30.46 -6.30 -4.25
N SER A 134 31.22 -6.46 -5.32
CA SER A 134 32.09 -7.62 -5.50
C SER A 134 33.07 -7.71 -4.32
N GLU A 135 33.54 -8.93 -4.00
CA GLU A 135 34.59 -9.15 -3.00
C GLU A 135 35.82 -8.24 -3.23
N GLU A 136 36.10 -7.93 -4.50
CA GLU A 136 37.20 -7.05 -4.89
C GLU A 136 36.94 -5.57 -4.57
N GLU A 137 35.72 -5.08 -4.78
CA GLU A 137 35.31 -3.72 -4.41
C GLU A 137 35.28 -3.54 -2.89
N LYS A 138 34.77 -4.54 -2.15
CA LYS A 138 34.83 -4.56 -0.68
C LYS A 138 36.26 -4.52 -0.17
N ARG A 139 37.21 -5.16 -0.86
CA ARG A 139 38.62 -5.16 -0.47
C ARG A 139 39.29 -3.81 -0.75
N LYS A 140 38.91 -3.13 -1.84
CA LYS A 140 39.40 -1.79 -2.20
C LYS A 140 38.81 -0.69 -1.31
N SER A 141 37.59 -0.86 -0.80
CA SER A 141 36.92 0.12 0.06
C SER A 141 37.28 0.02 1.55
N ARG A 142 37.98 -1.05 1.98
CA ARG A 142 38.40 -1.23 3.38
C ARG A 142 39.53 -0.25 3.74
N PRO A 143 39.37 0.58 4.79
CA PRO A 143 40.42 1.48 5.23
C PRO A 143 41.63 0.67 5.71
N ALA A 144 42.83 1.15 5.38
CA ALA A 144 44.07 0.53 5.82
C ALA A 144 44.10 0.48 7.35
N ARG A 145 44.30 -0.73 7.89
CA ARG A 145 44.38 -0.96 9.33
C ARG A 145 45.68 -0.33 9.83
N VAL A 146 45.60 0.83 10.48
CA VAL A 146 46.75 1.43 11.15
C VAL A 146 46.95 0.68 12.48
N SER A 147 48.03 -0.09 12.57
CA SER A 147 48.45 -0.71 13.82
C SER A 147 49.10 0.35 14.71
N PRO A 148 48.64 0.56 15.97
CA PRO A 148 49.35 1.41 16.91
C PRO A 148 50.69 0.76 17.31
N ARG A 149 51.72 1.59 17.45
CA ARG A 149 53.06 1.20 17.93
C ARG A 149 53.09 1.03 19.44
#